data_AF-A0A6I5C889-F1
#
_entry.id   AF-A0A6I5C889-F1
#
_cell.length_a   1.000
_cell.length_b   1.000
_cell.length_c   1.000
_cell.angle_alpha   90.00
_cell.angle_beta   90.00
_cell.angle_gamma   90.00
#
_symmetry.space_group_name_H-M   'P 1'
#
loop_
_entity.id
_entity.type
_entity.pdbx_description
1 polymer ?
#
loop_
_entity_poly.entity_id
_entity_poly.type
_entity_poly.pdbx_seq_one_letter_code
_entity_poly.pdbx_strand_id
1 'polypeptide(L)'
;MVADRYGLAEGTAPTGAQYTRFLREAAALHKAGPGASLGTLLPPPLPELPPDTLVSREDVSGLAYSASADITWQLSDAPLPLSELRLSPEDTATLISRRPDLPPAGAPGPGTGPGTASSPESVPDTGSAHSLDLPSGAGASVRAEGHEFRVVPTDGDGDCFFTSVLTGARGQNALSQWAGLDVPGLRGLLHDRLNGSELADALTESSPDPVRTVLDDLRGTYVGPGPVHADADAEWRRFSEAVLSGDTAAWRTLVENSPYPDLLTVAPTPGEARSLGAGGLLTATARHPGLWSSPFGDLIPVALARAADIDLRLVGDDRVIPLNSSGRGGTVH
;
A
#
# COMPACT_ATOMS: atom_id res chain seq x y z
N MET A 1 -20.14 6.52 24.89
CA MET A 1 -20.32 7.86 24.30
C MET A 1 -19.20 8.75 24.81
N VAL A 2 -18.07 8.76 24.10
CA VAL A 2 -16.98 9.71 24.36
C VAL A 2 -17.22 10.85 23.38
N ALA A 3 -17.62 12.02 23.87
CA ALA A 3 -17.77 13.19 23.04
C ALA A 3 -16.38 13.85 22.90
N ASP A 4 -15.93 14.11 21.69
CA ASP A 4 -14.69 14.87 21.44
C ASP A 4 -14.79 16.27 22.09
N ARG A 5 -13.68 17.00 22.23
CA ARG A 5 -13.53 18.32 22.87
C ARG A 5 -14.57 19.37 22.42
N TYR A 6 -15.16 19.19 21.24
CA TYR A 6 -16.18 20.04 20.65
C TYR A 6 -17.60 19.45 20.69
N GLY A 7 -17.79 18.33 21.41
CA GLY A 7 -19.06 17.62 21.55
C GLY A 7 -19.56 17.02 20.24
N LEU A 8 -18.65 16.65 19.32
CA LEU A 8 -19.02 15.99 18.07
C LEU A 8 -19.48 14.56 18.36
N ALA A 9 -20.67 14.23 17.87
CA ALA A 9 -21.12 12.86 17.79
C ALA A 9 -20.54 12.23 16.52
N GLU A 10 -20.11 10.98 16.64
CA GLU A 10 -19.50 10.20 15.57
C GLU A 10 -20.42 10.15 14.33
N GLY A 11 -19.84 10.36 13.14
CA GLY A 11 -20.57 10.34 11.86
C GLY A 11 -21.46 11.55 11.56
N THR A 12 -21.44 12.61 12.39
CA THR A 12 -22.23 13.84 12.13
C THR A 12 -21.39 15.03 11.71
N ALA A 13 -21.88 15.78 10.72
CA ALA A 13 -21.25 17.02 10.29
C ALA A 13 -21.30 18.07 11.42
N PRO A 14 -20.21 18.80 11.70
CA PRO A 14 -20.17 19.79 12.78
C PRO A 14 -21.21 20.87 12.56
N THR A 15 -21.95 21.22 13.61
CA THR A 15 -22.91 22.33 13.56
C THR A 15 -22.19 23.66 13.35
N GLY A 16 -22.88 24.64 12.77
CA GLY A 16 -22.30 25.97 12.54
C GLY A 16 -21.76 26.64 13.81
N ALA A 17 -22.35 26.35 14.98
CA ALA A 17 -21.86 26.83 16.26
C ALA A 17 -20.54 26.18 16.69
N GLN A 18 -20.38 24.87 16.44
CA GLN A 18 -19.14 24.13 16.71
C GLN A 18 -18.01 24.59 15.78
N TYR A 19 -18.31 24.77 14.49
CA TYR A 19 -17.34 25.28 13.51
C TYR A 19 -16.88 26.71 13.85
N THR A 20 -17.81 27.59 14.23
CA THR A 20 -17.49 28.98 14.62
C THR A 20 -16.64 29.03 15.90
N ARG A 21 -16.86 28.11 16.84
CA ARG A 21 -16.05 28.01 18.06
C ARG A 21 -14.63 27.57 17.74
N PHE A 22 -14.46 26.55 16.90
CA PHE A 22 -13.15 26.10 16.42
C PHE A 22 -12.38 27.22 15.73
N LEU A 23 -13.01 27.95 14.80
CA LEU A 23 -12.37 29.07 14.11
C LEU A 23 -11.94 30.20 15.05
N ARG A 24 -12.70 30.46 16.12
CA ARG A 24 -12.35 31.47 17.12
C ARG A 24 -11.13 31.06 17.95
N GLU A 25 -11.03 29.78 18.30
CA GLU A 25 -9.88 29.23 19.04
C GLU A 25 -8.63 29.13 18.15
N ALA A 26 -8.78 28.75 16.88
CA ALA A 26 -7.71 28.78 15.88
C ALA A 26 -7.19 30.20 15.62
N ALA A 27 -8.09 31.20 15.54
CA ALA A 27 -7.71 32.60 15.39
C ALA A 27 -7.00 33.16 16.63
N ALA A 28 -7.33 32.68 17.83
CA ALA A 28 -6.63 33.02 19.06
C ALA A 28 -5.22 32.39 19.10
N LEU A 29 -5.07 31.15 18.61
CA LEU A 29 -3.78 30.48 18.48
C LEU A 29 -2.85 31.19 17.49
N HIS A 30 -3.38 31.64 16.34
CA HIS A 30 -2.62 32.40 15.34
C HIS A 30 -2.09 33.73 15.89
N LYS A 31 -2.75 34.31 16.90
CA LYS A 31 -2.28 35.53 17.59
C LYS A 31 -1.24 35.26 18.68
N ALA A 32 -1.02 34.01 19.10
CA ALA A 32 -0.14 33.66 20.21
C ALA A 32 1.36 33.52 19.83
N GLY A 33 1.70 33.66 18.55
CA GLY A 33 3.09 33.68 18.06
C GLY A 33 3.64 32.31 17.61
N PRO A 34 4.89 32.26 17.10
CA PRO A 34 5.41 31.19 16.23
C PRO A 34 5.60 29.80 16.87
N GLY A 35 5.27 29.63 18.16
CA GLY A 35 5.35 28.36 18.88
C GLY A 35 4.01 27.67 19.13
N ALA A 36 2.89 28.31 18.79
CA ALA A 36 1.56 27.73 19.00
C ALA A 36 1.16 26.88 17.79
N SER A 37 1.26 25.56 17.91
CA SER A 37 0.87 24.62 16.84
C SER A 37 -0.59 24.18 16.99
N LEU A 38 -1.26 23.96 15.85
CA LEU A 38 -2.60 23.39 15.73
C LEU A 38 -2.79 22.08 16.52
N GLY A 39 -1.69 21.38 16.83
CA GLY A 39 -1.69 20.17 17.65
C GLY A 39 -2.24 20.33 19.06
N THR A 40 -2.24 21.57 19.60
CA THR A 40 -2.81 21.86 20.93
C THR A 40 -4.35 21.83 20.95
N LEU A 41 -4.99 21.87 19.77
CA LEU A 41 -6.44 21.80 19.59
C LEU A 41 -6.94 20.35 19.37
N LEU A 42 -6.05 19.43 19.03
CA LEU A 42 -6.37 18.01 18.90
C LEU A 42 -6.55 17.38 20.30
N PRO A 43 -7.53 16.46 20.49
CA PRO A 43 -7.58 15.66 21.70
C PRO A 43 -6.27 14.85 21.84
N PRO A 44 -5.78 14.60 23.07
CA PRO A 44 -4.59 13.79 23.27
C PRO A 44 -4.82 12.38 22.66
N PRO A 45 -3.80 11.77 22.04
CA PRO A 45 -3.93 10.44 21.46
C PRO A 45 -4.34 9.44 22.55
N LEU A 46 -5.27 8.54 22.22
CA LEU A 46 -5.72 7.48 23.11
C LEU A 46 -4.54 6.55 23.45
N PRO A 47 -4.47 6.02 24.68
CA PRO A 47 -3.43 5.05 25.05
C PRO A 47 -3.58 3.78 24.23
N GLU A 48 -2.52 3.39 23.51
CA GLU A 48 -2.49 2.16 22.71
C GLU A 48 -2.12 0.95 23.57
N LEU A 49 -2.85 -0.17 23.37
CA LEU A 49 -2.53 -1.46 23.99
C LEU A 49 -1.43 -2.17 23.18
N PRO A 50 -0.49 -2.85 23.85
CA PRO A 50 0.50 -3.70 23.18
C PRO A 50 -0.16 -4.77 22.29
N PRO A 51 0.37 -5.06 21.09
CA PRO A 51 -0.22 -6.02 20.16
C PRO A 51 -0.21 -7.47 20.65
N ASP A 52 0.66 -7.80 21.61
CA ASP A 52 0.77 -9.09 22.29
C ASP A 52 -0.16 -9.21 23.51
N THR A 53 -0.95 -8.19 23.80
CA THR A 53 -1.93 -8.22 24.88
C THR A 53 -2.91 -9.37 24.64
N LEU A 54 -2.95 -10.30 25.60
CA LEU A 54 -3.83 -11.46 25.54
C LEU A 54 -5.26 -11.07 25.90
N VAL A 55 -6.17 -11.37 24.99
CA VAL A 55 -7.59 -11.05 25.08
C VAL A 55 -8.40 -12.34 24.96
N SER A 56 -9.38 -12.53 25.84
CA SER A 56 -10.24 -13.71 25.83
C SER A 56 -11.50 -13.45 24.99
N ARG A 57 -12.17 -14.51 24.53
CA ARG A 57 -13.40 -14.40 23.74
C ARG A 57 -14.50 -13.60 24.44
N GLU A 58 -14.57 -13.68 25.77
CA GLU A 58 -15.53 -12.93 26.58
C GLU A 58 -15.29 -11.41 26.54
N ASP A 59 -14.02 -10.99 26.45
CA ASP A 59 -13.64 -9.57 26.48
C ASP A 59 -14.09 -8.84 25.20
N VAL A 60 -14.16 -9.55 24.07
CA VAL A 60 -14.57 -9.02 22.75
C VAL A 60 -16.03 -9.29 22.41
N SER A 61 -16.83 -9.73 23.38
CA SER A 61 -18.26 -9.98 23.15
C SER A 61 -18.96 -8.71 22.63
N GLY A 62 -19.57 -8.84 21.44
CA GLY A 62 -20.26 -7.74 20.76
C GLY A 62 -19.35 -6.75 20.02
N LEU A 63 -18.06 -7.04 19.85
CA LEU A 63 -17.14 -6.30 18.98
C LEU A 63 -16.94 -7.05 17.66
N ALA A 64 -16.58 -6.33 16.59
CA ALA A 64 -16.25 -6.96 15.32
C ALA A 64 -14.78 -7.38 15.31
N TYR A 65 -14.53 -8.70 15.33
CA TYR A 65 -13.19 -9.29 15.27
C TYR A 65 -13.06 -10.26 14.08
N SER A 66 -11.83 -10.60 13.73
CA SER A 66 -11.53 -11.42 12.55
C SER A 66 -12.21 -12.81 12.61
N ALA A 67 -12.69 -13.30 11.46
CA ALA A 67 -13.24 -14.66 11.36
C ALA A 67 -12.20 -15.73 11.73
N SER A 68 -10.92 -15.45 11.49
CA SER A 68 -9.80 -16.31 11.88
C SER A 68 -9.70 -16.48 13.40
N ALA A 69 -9.91 -15.41 14.17
CA ALA A 69 -9.91 -15.49 15.63
C ALA A 69 -11.11 -16.30 16.16
N ASP A 70 -12.28 -16.21 15.51
CA ASP A 70 -13.43 -17.03 15.88
C ASP A 70 -13.16 -18.53 15.67
N ILE A 71 -12.55 -18.89 14.54
CA ILE A 71 -12.16 -20.28 14.24
C ILE A 71 -11.14 -20.78 15.28
N THR A 72 -10.14 -19.98 15.63
CA THR A 72 -9.14 -20.37 16.63
C THR A 72 -9.77 -20.62 18.00
N TRP A 73 -10.71 -19.77 18.43
CA TRP A 73 -11.44 -19.98 19.68
C TRP A 73 -12.43 -21.15 19.65
N GLN A 74 -12.93 -21.55 18.48
CA GLN A 74 -13.71 -22.79 18.34
C GLN A 74 -12.82 -24.04 18.48
N LEU A 75 -11.53 -23.94 18.21
CA LEU A 75 -10.56 -25.03 18.31
C LEU A 75 -9.84 -25.08 19.68
N SER A 76 -9.76 -23.96 20.39
CA SER A 76 -9.11 -23.84 21.70
C SER A 76 -9.62 -22.61 22.47
N ASP A 77 -9.95 -22.75 23.76
CA ASP A 77 -10.38 -21.65 24.63
C ASP A 77 -9.22 -20.72 25.08
N ALA A 78 -8.06 -20.80 24.42
CA ALA A 78 -6.89 -20.00 24.78
C ALA A 78 -7.08 -18.51 24.44
N PRO A 79 -6.61 -17.58 25.30
CA PRO A 79 -6.56 -16.15 24.98
C PRO A 79 -5.69 -15.90 23.74
N LEU A 80 -6.11 -14.97 22.89
CA LEU A 80 -5.40 -14.62 21.66
C LEU A 80 -4.76 -13.23 21.79
N PRO A 81 -3.61 -12.99 21.13
CA PRO A 81 -3.02 -11.67 21.09
C PRO A 81 -3.92 -10.70 20.31
N LEU A 82 -3.97 -9.44 20.76
CA LEU A 82 -4.76 -8.36 20.15
C LEU A 82 -4.51 -8.23 18.62
N SER A 83 -3.27 -8.48 18.18
CA SER A 83 -2.88 -8.46 16.77
C SER A 83 -3.62 -9.48 15.88
N GLU A 84 -4.07 -10.60 16.44
CA GLU A 84 -4.81 -11.65 15.72
C GLU A 84 -6.31 -11.34 15.61
N LEU A 85 -6.82 -10.49 16.49
CA LEU A 85 -8.23 -10.11 16.53
C LEU A 85 -8.62 -9.13 15.42
N ARG A 86 -7.64 -8.38 14.87
CA ARG A 86 -7.83 -7.36 13.82
C ARG A 86 -9.05 -6.45 14.10
N LEU A 87 -9.18 -6.00 15.35
CA LEU A 87 -10.24 -5.09 15.77
C LEU A 87 -10.12 -3.75 15.03
N SER A 88 -11.25 -3.12 14.73
CA SER A 88 -11.25 -1.74 14.26
C SER A 88 -10.69 -0.79 15.35
N PRO A 89 -10.23 0.42 14.99
CA PRO A 89 -9.79 1.40 15.98
C PRO A 89 -10.89 1.73 17.03
N GLU A 90 -12.15 1.75 16.58
CA GLU A 90 -13.34 2.02 17.40
C GLU A 90 -13.61 0.88 18.40
N ASP A 91 -13.50 -0.37 17.94
CA ASP A 91 -13.67 -1.55 18.79
C ASP A 91 -12.50 -1.74 19.75
N THR A 92 -11.28 -1.35 19.33
CA THR A 92 -10.10 -1.30 20.19
C THR A 92 -10.28 -0.28 21.32
N ALA A 93 -10.80 0.91 21.02
CA ALA A 93 -11.12 1.92 22.02
C ALA A 93 -12.23 1.45 23.00
N THR A 94 -13.21 0.70 22.48
CA THR A 94 -14.25 0.09 23.30
C THR A 94 -13.70 -1.01 24.21
N LEU A 95 -12.77 -1.83 23.73
CA LEU A 95 -12.06 -2.83 24.52
C LEU A 95 -11.22 -2.19 25.63
N ILE A 96 -10.46 -1.13 25.32
CA ILE A 96 -9.67 -0.35 26.29
C ILE A 96 -10.56 0.22 27.40
N SER A 97 -11.74 0.73 27.03
CA SER A 97 -12.71 1.28 27.98
C SER A 97 -13.31 0.21 28.91
N ARG A 98 -13.41 -1.04 28.43
CA ARG A 98 -13.92 -2.19 29.21
C ARG A 98 -12.85 -2.84 30.09
N ARG A 99 -11.57 -2.74 29.70
CA ARG A 99 -10.44 -3.38 30.38
C ARG A 99 -9.36 -2.35 30.77
N PRO A 100 -9.66 -1.44 31.71
CA PRO A 100 -8.67 -0.48 32.23
C PRO A 100 -7.51 -1.15 32.98
N ASP A 101 -7.65 -2.44 33.29
CA ASP A 101 -6.67 -3.25 34.03
C ASP A 101 -5.49 -3.71 33.14
N LEU A 102 -5.58 -3.56 31.82
CA LEU A 102 -4.52 -3.90 30.89
C LEU A 102 -3.48 -2.77 30.87
N PRO A 103 -2.20 -3.04 31.17
CA PRO A 103 -1.21 -1.99 31.31
C PRO A 103 -0.98 -1.29 29.97
N PRO A 104 -0.99 0.07 29.92
CA PRO A 104 -0.58 0.79 28.73
C PRO A 104 0.90 0.51 28.43
N ALA A 105 1.28 0.54 27.15
CA ALA A 105 2.66 0.36 26.74
C ALA A 105 3.58 1.38 27.46
N GLY A 106 4.46 0.91 28.36
CA GLY A 106 5.50 1.76 28.96
C GLY A 106 5.76 1.68 30.47
N ALA A 107 5.28 0.68 31.22
CA ALA A 107 5.74 0.48 32.61
C ALA A 107 7.03 -0.36 32.66
N PRO A 108 8.15 0.15 33.22
CA PRO A 108 9.42 -0.58 33.27
C PRO A 108 9.37 -1.69 34.34
N GLY A 109 9.35 -2.95 33.90
CA GLY A 109 9.60 -4.14 34.73
C GLY A 109 11.08 -4.56 34.67
N PRO A 110 11.68 -5.08 35.76
CA PRO A 110 13.12 -5.35 35.83
C PRO A 110 13.50 -6.72 35.25
N GLY A 111 14.41 -6.72 34.26
CA GLY A 111 15.20 -7.88 33.76
C GLY A 111 14.40 -8.87 32.89
N THR A 112 14.79 -9.27 31.68
CA THR A 112 16.12 -9.70 31.23
C THR A 112 16.11 -9.82 29.69
N GLY A 113 17.10 -9.25 28.98
CA GLY A 113 17.53 -9.66 27.63
C GLY A 113 16.79 -9.09 26.40
N PRO A 114 17.48 -8.67 25.32
CA PRO A 114 16.87 -8.00 24.17
C PRO A 114 16.31 -9.02 23.18
N GLY A 115 14.98 -9.13 23.11
CA GLY A 115 14.26 -9.76 22.01
C GLY A 115 13.53 -8.69 21.23
N THR A 116 14.06 -8.31 20.07
CA THR A 116 13.46 -7.36 19.14
C THR A 116 12.13 -7.94 18.61
N ALA A 117 11.01 -7.47 19.17
CA ALA A 117 9.68 -7.72 18.63
C ALA A 117 9.45 -6.77 17.43
N SER A 118 9.21 -7.37 16.27
CA SER A 118 8.97 -6.70 15.00
C SER A 118 7.65 -5.92 15.04
N SER A 119 7.75 -4.62 14.76
CA SER A 119 6.61 -3.71 14.54
C SER A 119 5.71 -4.16 13.39
N PRO A 120 4.44 -3.73 13.36
CA PRO A 120 3.49 -4.06 12.31
C PRO A 120 3.99 -3.57 10.94
N GLU A 121 3.89 -4.46 9.96
CA GLU A 121 4.28 -4.27 8.56
C GLU A 121 3.45 -3.12 7.97
N SER A 122 4.02 -1.92 7.99
CA SER A 122 3.64 -0.84 7.08
C SER A 122 3.72 -1.39 5.67
N VAL A 123 2.67 -1.19 4.87
CA VAL A 123 2.79 -1.26 3.41
C VAL A 123 3.97 -0.34 3.07
N PRO A 124 5.06 -0.85 2.49
CA PRO A 124 6.19 0.00 2.19
C PRO A 124 5.68 1.12 1.29
N ASP A 125 5.97 2.35 1.69
CA ASP A 125 5.93 3.50 0.82
C ASP A 125 6.92 3.20 -0.30
N THR A 126 6.45 2.55 -1.37
CA THR A 126 7.20 2.36 -2.60
C THR A 126 7.21 3.70 -3.30
N GLY A 127 7.91 4.67 -2.70
CA GLY A 127 8.56 5.71 -3.46
C GLY A 127 9.35 5.00 -4.53
N SER A 128 8.95 5.26 -5.78
CA SER A 128 9.50 4.79 -7.05
C SER A 128 10.64 3.78 -6.92
N ALA A 129 10.46 2.59 -7.50
CA ALA A 129 11.54 1.64 -7.80
C ALA A 129 12.52 2.22 -8.85
N HIS A 130 13.00 3.45 -8.63
CA HIS A 130 14.02 4.11 -9.40
C HIS A 130 15.34 3.36 -9.17
N SER A 131 15.76 2.68 -10.23
CA SER A 131 17.09 2.12 -10.48
C SER A 131 17.78 1.50 -9.26
N LEU A 132 17.56 0.20 -9.08
CA LEU A 132 18.62 -0.64 -8.53
C LEU A 132 19.73 -0.68 -9.59
N ASP A 133 20.84 0.04 -9.36
CA ASP A 133 22.04 -0.08 -10.18
C ASP A 133 22.59 -1.50 -10.01
N LEU A 134 22.39 -2.35 -11.02
CA LEU A 134 22.92 -3.71 -11.03
C LEU A 134 24.19 -3.76 -11.90
N PRO A 135 25.22 -4.51 -11.49
CA PRO A 135 26.39 -4.75 -12.32
C PRO A 135 25.97 -5.46 -13.62
N SER A 136 26.17 -4.78 -14.76
CA SER A 136 25.88 -5.33 -16.08
C SER A 136 26.96 -6.34 -16.51
N GLY A 137 26.64 -7.62 -16.50
CA GLY A 137 27.51 -8.67 -17.04
C GLY A 137 26.97 -10.09 -16.82
N ALA A 138 27.07 -10.94 -17.84
CA ALA A 138 26.74 -12.36 -17.72
C ALA A 138 27.66 -13.02 -16.67
N GLY A 139 27.08 -13.55 -15.60
CA GLY A 139 27.84 -14.14 -14.49
C GLY A 139 28.30 -13.15 -13.41
N ALA A 140 27.80 -11.91 -13.44
CA ALA A 140 27.94 -11.02 -12.29
C ALA A 140 27.26 -11.62 -11.06
N SER A 141 27.85 -11.38 -9.89
CA SER A 141 27.23 -11.67 -8.60
C SER A 141 26.96 -10.37 -7.86
N VAL A 142 25.85 -10.36 -7.13
CA VAL A 142 25.47 -9.28 -6.21
C VAL A 142 25.56 -9.84 -4.80
N ARG A 143 26.20 -9.09 -3.90
CA ARG A 143 26.26 -9.45 -2.50
C ARG A 143 25.18 -8.66 -1.78
N ALA A 144 24.26 -9.36 -1.11
CA ALA A 144 23.18 -8.74 -0.34
C ALA A 144 22.96 -9.51 0.95
N GLU A 145 22.83 -8.81 2.07
CA GLU A 145 22.64 -9.41 3.42
C GLU A 145 23.66 -10.53 3.76
N GLY A 146 24.90 -10.40 3.25
CA GLY A 146 25.95 -11.39 3.48
C GLY A 146 25.87 -12.65 2.60
N HIS A 147 24.87 -12.74 1.73
CA HIS A 147 24.71 -13.78 0.72
C HIS A 147 25.18 -13.32 -0.65
N GLU A 148 25.71 -14.24 -1.45
CA GLU A 148 26.08 -13.99 -2.85
C GLU A 148 24.97 -14.52 -3.77
N PHE A 149 24.41 -13.64 -4.58
CA PHE A 149 23.37 -13.94 -5.56
C PHE A 149 23.96 -13.88 -6.96
N ARG A 150 23.61 -14.86 -7.80
CA ARG A 150 24.01 -14.87 -9.20
C ARG A 150 23.02 -14.06 -10.03
N VAL A 151 23.51 -13.07 -10.76
CA VAL A 151 22.70 -12.31 -11.72
C VAL A 151 22.48 -13.15 -12.98
N VAL A 152 21.21 -13.33 -13.35
CA VAL A 152 20.80 -13.90 -14.64
C VAL A 152 20.19 -12.77 -15.46
N PRO A 153 20.77 -12.40 -16.62
CA PRO A 153 20.25 -11.30 -17.41
C PRO A 153 18.91 -11.67 -18.06
N THR A 154 18.01 -10.69 -18.11
CA THR A 154 16.70 -10.77 -18.75
C THR A 154 16.54 -9.58 -19.69
N ASP A 155 15.91 -9.78 -20.85
CA ASP A 155 15.64 -8.71 -21.81
C ASP A 155 14.66 -7.68 -21.23
N GLY A 156 14.89 -6.39 -21.48
CA GLY A 156 14.05 -5.29 -21.00
C GLY A 156 12.83 -5.01 -21.87
N ASP A 157 11.97 -6.02 -22.07
CA ASP A 157 10.87 -6.01 -23.05
C ASP A 157 9.47 -5.75 -22.45
N GLY A 158 9.39 -5.37 -21.18
CA GLY A 158 8.12 -5.19 -20.44
C GLY A 158 7.57 -6.49 -19.83
N ASP A 159 8.18 -7.63 -20.15
CA ASP A 159 7.96 -8.93 -19.51
C ASP A 159 9.14 -9.35 -18.63
N CYS A 160 10.17 -8.50 -18.53
CA CYS A 160 11.40 -8.74 -17.80
C CYS A 160 11.17 -9.20 -16.35
N PHE A 161 10.17 -8.62 -15.66
CA PHE A 161 9.79 -9.02 -14.31
C PHE A 161 9.28 -10.47 -14.25
N PHE A 162 8.28 -10.81 -15.07
CA PHE A 162 7.68 -12.15 -15.10
C PHE A 162 8.71 -13.20 -15.54
N THR A 163 9.55 -12.87 -16.52
CA THR A 163 10.64 -13.74 -16.97
C THR A 163 11.65 -13.97 -15.85
N SER A 164 12.01 -12.94 -15.09
CA SER A 164 12.95 -13.05 -13.96
C SER A 164 12.36 -13.91 -12.84
N VAL A 165 11.09 -13.73 -12.50
CA VAL A 165 10.39 -14.55 -11.48
C VAL A 165 10.36 -16.02 -11.88
N LEU A 166 9.98 -16.35 -13.12
CA LEU A 166 9.95 -17.73 -13.60
C LEU A 166 11.35 -18.35 -13.64
N THR A 167 12.36 -17.55 -14.00
CA THR A 167 13.76 -17.99 -14.01
C THR A 167 14.28 -18.26 -12.60
N GLY A 168 13.98 -17.36 -11.64
CA GLY A 168 14.32 -17.51 -10.23
C GLY A 168 13.66 -18.74 -9.61
N ALA A 169 12.34 -18.90 -9.80
CA ALA A 169 11.59 -20.05 -9.30
C ALA A 169 12.18 -21.38 -9.80
N ARG A 170 12.46 -21.49 -11.10
CA ARG A 170 13.07 -22.70 -11.69
C ARG A 170 14.50 -22.94 -11.20
N GLY A 171 15.32 -21.89 -11.13
CA GLY A 171 16.71 -21.98 -10.67
C GLY A 171 16.82 -22.41 -9.20
N GLN A 172 15.85 -22.02 -8.38
CA GLN A 172 15.77 -22.35 -6.95
C GLN A 172 15.04 -23.69 -6.70
N ASN A 173 14.48 -24.32 -7.73
CA ASN A 173 13.51 -25.41 -7.62
C ASN A 173 12.34 -25.07 -6.66
N ALA A 174 12.01 -23.78 -6.58
CA ALA A 174 10.87 -23.26 -5.84
C ALA A 174 9.61 -23.31 -6.73
N LEU A 175 8.44 -23.38 -6.09
CA LEU A 175 7.15 -23.29 -6.78
C LEU A 175 6.97 -24.35 -7.88
N SER A 176 6.95 -25.64 -7.51
CA SER A 176 6.79 -26.74 -8.47
C SER A 176 5.50 -26.63 -9.30
N GLN A 177 4.46 -25.99 -8.76
CA GLN A 177 3.24 -25.64 -9.47
C GLN A 177 3.44 -24.69 -10.67
N TRP A 178 4.57 -23.97 -10.72
CA TRP A 178 4.93 -23.04 -11.81
C TRP A 178 5.90 -23.65 -12.81
N ALA A 179 6.32 -24.90 -12.63
CA ALA A 179 7.33 -25.54 -13.49
C ALA A 179 6.94 -25.51 -14.99
N GLY A 180 5.65 -25.60 -15.30
CA GLY A 180 5.11 -25.56 -16.67
C GLY A 180 4.59 -24.20 -17.13
N LEU A 181 4.61 -23.15 -16.29
CA LEU A 181 4.10 -21.83 -16.67
C LEU A 181 5.11 -21.08 -17.54
N ASP A 182 4.64 -20.44 -18.60
CA ASP A 182 5.34 -19.41 -19.35
C ASP A 182 4.91 -18.01 -18.89
N VAL A 183 5.48 -16.96 -19.47
CA VAL A 183 5.14 -15.57 -19.13
C VAL A 183 3.65 -15.28 -19.32
N PRO A 184 3.03 -15.58 -20.48
CA PRO A 184 1.58 -15.45 -20.64
C PRO A 184 0.77 -16.20 -19.59
N GLY A 185 1.20 -17.41 -19.21
CA GLY A 185 0.56 -18.21 -18.17
C GLY A 185 0.63 -17.56 -16.79
N LEU A 186 1.78 -17.00 -16.40
CA LEU A 186 1.94 -16.31 -15.11
C LEU A 186 1.14 -15.00 -15.07
N ARG A 187 1.14 -14.25 -16.17
CA ARG A 187 0.31 -13.04 -16.35
C ARG A 187 -1.18 -13.35 -16.26
N GLY A 188 -1.62 -14.42 -16.91
CA GLY A 188 -3.00 -14.92 -16.84
C GLY A 188 -3.40 -15.33 -15.42
N LEU A 189 -2.52 -16.07 -14.72
CA LEU A 189 -2.74 -16.43 -13.32
C LEU A 189 -2.91 -15.20 -12.44
N LEU A 190 -2.04 -14.19 -12.59
CA LEU A 190 -2.13 -12.96 -11.81
C LEU A 190 -3.43 -12.20 -12.12
N HIS A 191 -3.75 -12.03 -13.40
CA HIS A 191 -4.99 -11.40 -13.85
C HIS A 191 -6.22 -12.07 -13.20
N ASP A 192 -6.30 -13.40 -13.26
CA ASP A 192 -7.45 -14.15 -12.73
C ASP A 192 -7.58 -14.04 -11.20
N ARG A 193 -6.46 -13.85 -10.49
CA ARG A 193 -6.45 -13.62 -9.03
C ARG A 193 -6.77 -12.20 -8.62
N LEU A 194 -6.51 -11.22 -9.49
CA LEU A 194 -6.83 -9.81 -9.24
C LEU A 194 -8.25 -9.45 -9.66
N ASN A 195 -8.79 -10.10 -10.69
CA ASN A 195 -10.08 -9.76 -11.26
C ASN A 195 -11.22 -9.83 -10.24
N GLY A 196 -11.71 -8.66 -9.83
CA GLY A 196 -12.79 -8.51 -8.85
C GLY A 196 -12.41 -8.92 -7.42
N SER A 197 -11.12 -8.93 -7.06
CA SER A 197 -10.66 -9.34 -5.74
C SER A 197 -10.40 -8.15 -4.81
N GLU A 198 -10.63 -8.36 -3.51
CA GLU A 198 -10.31 -7.40 -2.46
C GLU A 198 -8.81 -7.05 -2.41
N LEU A 199 -7.95 -7.93 -2.93
CA LEU A 199 -6.51 -7.66 -3.04
C LEU A 199 -6.23 -6.50 -4.02
N ALA A 200 -6.90 -6.48 -5.16
CA ALA A 200 -6.72 -5.39 -6.14
C ALA A 200 -7.22 -4.06 -5.56
N ASP A 201 -8.33 -4.09 -4.82
CA ASP A 201 -8.87 -2.91 -4.15
C ASP A 201 -7.92 -2.42 -3.04
N ALA A 202 -7.45 -3.32 -2.17
CA ALA A 202 -6.54 -2.99 -1.07
C ALA A 202 -5.19 -2.42 -1.56
N LEU A 203 -4.67 -2.92 -2.68
CA LEU A 203 -3.42 -2.40 -3.28
C LEU A 203 -3.59 -1.03 -3.92
N THR A 204 -4.82 -0.62 -4.22
CA THR A 204 -5.12 0.65 -4.88
C THR A 204 -5.90 1.63 -4.01
N GLU A 205 -6.16 1.28 -2.75
CA GLU A 205 -6.95 2.08 -1.81
C GLU A 205 -6.40 3.49 -1.58
N SER A 206 -5.07 3.64 -1.57
CA SER A 206 -4.41 4.94 -1.42
C SER A 206 -4.56 5.86 -2.64
N SER A 207 -4.96 5.31 -3.79
CA SER A 207 -5.06 6.00 -5.07
C SER A 207 -6.34 5.60 -5.83
N PRO A 208 -7.54 5.95 -5.31
CA PRO A 208 -8.80 5.40 -5.81
C PRO A 208 -9.27 6.02 -7.13
N ASP A 209 -8.83 7.23 -7.50
CA ASP A 209 -9.16 7.84 -8.80
C ASP A 209 -8.02 7.56 -9.81
N PRO A 210 -8.20 6.59 -10.73
CA PRO A 210 -7.15 6.20 -11.66
C PRO A 210 -6.71 7.32 -12.60
N VAL A 211 -7.60 8.29 -12.89
CA VAL A 211 -7.26 9.44 -13.73
C VAL A 211 -6.28 10.35 -12.99
N ARG A 212 -6.46 10.54 -11.67
CA ARG A 212 -5.52 11.31 -10.85
C ARG A 212 -4.18 10.61 -10.74
N THR A 213 -4.17 9.29 -10.53
CA THR A 213 -2.94 8.49 -10.47
C THR A 213 -2.07 8.69 -11.72
N VAL A 214 -2.68 8.64 -12.92
CA VAL A 214 -1.97 8.88 -14.19
C VAL A 214 -1.47 10.32 -14.30
N LEU A 215 -2.28 11.30 -13.89
CA LEU A 215 -1.84 12.70 -13.89
C LEU A 215 -0.67 12.92 -12.93
N ASP A 216 -0.75 12.41 -11.70
CA ASP A 216 0.29 12.61 -10.69
C ASP A 216 1.62 11.97 -11.10
N ASP A 217 1.57 10.78 -11.72
CA ASP A 217 2.73 10.11 -12.32
C ASP A 217 3.36 10.95 -13.45
N LEU A 218 2.55 11.40 -14.42
CA LEU A 218 3.06 12.16 -15.57
C LEU A 218 3.47 13.59 -15.22
N ARG A 219 3.03 14.14 -14.09
CA ARG A 219 3.46 15.46 -13.64
C ARG A 219 4.97 15.52 -13.49
N GLY A 220 5.59 14.48 -12.92
CA GLY A 220 7.04 14.41 -12.74
C GLY A 220 7.78 14.46 -14.08
N THR A 221 7.25 13.78 -15.09
CA THR A 221 7.79 13.77 -16.46
C THR A 221 7.58 15.09 -17.19
N TYR A 222 6.41 15.72 -17.02
CA TYR A 222 6.04 16.94 -17.74
C TYR A 222 6.73 18.19 -17.16
N VAL A 223 6.79 18.30 -15.84
CA VAL A 223 7.33 19.48 -15.15
C VAL A 223 8.85 19.36 -14.95
N GLY A 224 9.39 18.14 -14.96
CA GLY A 224 10.79 17.84 -14.77
C GLY A 224 11.27 18.00 -13.32
N PRO A 225 12.43 17.42 -12.97
CA PRO A 225 13.02 17.60 -11.65
C PRO A 225 13.67 19.00 -11.54
N GLY A 226 13.13 19.88 -10.71
CA GLY A 226 13.72 21.20 -10.45
C GLY A 226 12.72 22.26 -10.01
N PRO A 227 13.16 23.53 -9.87
CA PRO A 227 12.25 24.65 -9.60
C PRO A 227 11.28 24.78 -10.76
N VAL A 228 10.00 24.54 -10.47
CA VAL A 228 8.96 24.59 -11.48
C VAL A 228 8.79 26.02 -12.00
N HIS A 229 8.94 26.22 -13.31
CA HIS A 229 8.58 27.48 -13.94
C HIS A 229 7.07 27.70 -13.80
N ALA A 230 6.67 28.86 -13.27
CA ALA A 230 5.26 29.16 -12.96
C ALA A 230 4.32 28.97 -14.16
N ASP A 231 4.81 29.22 -15.37
CA ASP A 231 4.04 29.05 -16.61
C ASP A 231 3.78 27.57 -16.92
N ALA A 232 4.78 26.69 -16.74
CA ALA A 232 4.66 25.25 -16.95
C ALA A 232 3.72 24.61 -15.92
N ASP A 233 3.77 25.06 -14.65
CA ASP A 233 2.83 24.61 -13.62
C ASP A 233 1.38 25.03 -13.93
N ALA A 234 1.20 26.27 -14.41
CA ALA A 234 -0.11 26.77 -14.77
C ALA A 234 -0.67 26.06 -16.02
N GLU A 235 0.19 25.72 -16.98
CA GLU A 235 -0.18 24.92 -18.15
C GLU A 235 -0.61 23.51 -17.75
N TRP A 236 0.20 22.82 -16.93
CA TRP A 236 -0.13 21.51 -16.38
C TRP A 236 -1.46 21.53 -15.61
N ARG A 237 -1.69 22.54 -14.76
CA ARG A 237 -2.95 22.70 -14.03
C ARG A 237 -4.15 22.85 -14.96
N ARG A 238 -4.09 23.72 -15.97
CA ARG A 238 -5.20 23.87 -16.92
C ARG A 238 -5.47 22.58 -17.69
N PHE A 239 -4.40 21.90 -18.10
CA PHE A 239 -4.50 20.66 -18.85
C PHE A 239 -5.09 19.52 -17.99
N SER A 240 -4.57 19.34 -16.77
CA SER A 240 -5.08 18.34 -15.82
C SER A 240 -6.53 18.62 -15.41
N GLU A 241 -6.92 19.88 -15.20
CA GLU A 241 -8.33 20.25 -14.94
C GLU A 241 -9.26 19.84 -16.09
N ALA A 242 -8.84 20.02 -17.35
CA ALA A 242 -9.61 19.58 -18.51
C ALA A 242 -9.81 18.06 -18.50
N VAL A 243 -8.73 17.29 -18.30
CA VAL A 243 -8.80 15.83 -18.19
C VAL A 243 -9.70 15.39 -17.03
N LEU A 244 -9.56 16.00 -15.86
CA LEU A 244 -10.36 15.69 -14.67
C LEU A 244 -11.85 15.95 -14.90
N SER A 245 -12.18 17.01 -15.65
CA SER A 245 -13.54 17.35 -16.07
C SER A 245 -14.15 16.40 -17.12
N GLY A 246 -13.36 15.47 -17.65
CA GLY A 246 -13.80 14.45 -18.60
C GLY A 246 -13.42 14.74 -20.07
N ASP A 247 -12.52 15.69 -20.33
CA ASP A 247 -12.06 15.97 -21.69
C ASP A 247 -11.31 14.76 -22.27
N THR A 248 -11.96 14.10 -23.23
CA THR A 248 -11.43 12.90 -23.90
C THR A 248 -10.27 13.24 -24.84
N ALA A 249 -10.30 14.38 -25.52
CA ALA A 249 -9.24 14.76 -26.44
C ALA A 249 -7.96 15.09 -25.67
N ALA A 250 -8.10 15.81 -24.54
CA ALA A 250 -6.98 16.08 -23.64
C ALA A 250 -6.40 14.77 -23.07
N TRP A 251 -7.25 13.86 -22.59
CA TRP A 251 -6.80 12.55 -22.08
C TRP A 251 -6.02 11.74 -23.11
N ARG A 252 -6.56 11.60 -24.33
CA ARG A 252 -5.89 10.88 -25.40
C ARG A 252 -4.55 11.50 -25.76
N THR A 253 -4.52 12.83 -25.89
CA THR A 253 -3.28 13.56 -26.17
C THR A 253 -2.23 13.34 -25.07
N LEU A 254 -2.64 13.34 -23.80
CA LEU A 254 -1.73 13.08 -22.68
C LEU A 254 -1.11 11.68 -22.78
N VAL A 255 -1.96 10.67 -22.92
CA VAL A 255 -1.55 9.27 -22.86
C VAL A 255 -0.79 8.84 -24.13
N GLU A 256 -1.18 9.32 -25.32
CA GLU A 256 -0.45 9.05 -26.57
C GLU A 256 1.00 9.56 -26.53
N ASN A 257 1.26 10.62 -25.76
CA ASN A 257 2.59 11.21 -25.60
C ASN A 257 3.28 10.78 -24.29
N SER A 258 2.73 9.80 -23.57
CA SER A 258 3.31 9.29 -22.33
C SER A 258 4.20 8.05 -22.57
N PRO A 259 4.93 7.56 -21.54
CA PRO A 259 5.65 6.29 -21.61
C PRO A 259 4.76 5.03 -21.71
N TYR A 260 3.43 5.17 -21.70
CA TYR A 260 2.46 4.06 -21.69
C TYR A 260 1.22 4.37 -22.57
N PRO A 261 1.39 4.55 -23.89
CA PRO A 261 0.29 4.86 -24.80
C PRO A 261 -0.76 3.74 -24.87
N ASP A 262 -0.35 2.50 -24.57
CA ASP A 262 -1.22 1.32 -24.57
C ASP A 262 -2.33 1.41 -23.52
N LEU A 263 -2.27 2.34 -22.57
CA LEU A 263 -3.38 2.62 -21.64
C LEU A 263 -4.67 2.98 -22.39
N LEU A 264 -4.57 3.58 -23.59
CA LEU A 264 -5.75 3.88 -24.41
C LEU A 264 -6.43 2.64 -24.99
N THR A 265 -5.80 1.48 -24.96
CA THR A 265 -6.44 0.22 -25.38
C THR A 265 -7.44 -0.30 -24.36
N VAL A 266 -7.24 0.04 -23.07
CA VAL A 266 -8.07 -0.42 -21.95
C VAL A 266 -8.94 0.71 -21.38
N ALA A 267 -8.45 1.95 -21.39
CA ALA A 267 -9.16 3.13 -20.93
C ALA A 267 -9.03 4.30 -21.95
N PRO A 268 -9.78 4.25 -23.06
CA PRO A 268 -9.76 5.29 -24.10
C PRO A 268 -10.21 6.68 -23.63
N THR A 269 -10.97 6.76 -22.54
CA THR A 269 -11.51 8.00 -21.97
C THR A 269 -11.29 8.06 -20.44
N PRO A 270 -11.33 9.26 -19.82
CA PRO A 270 -11.32 9.39 -18.36
C PRO A 270 -12.50 8.69 -17.68
N GLY A 271 -13.66 8.65 -18.36
CA GLY A 271 -14.85 7.96 -17.86
C GLY A 271 -14.68 6.45 -17.80
N GLU A 272 -14.09 5.84 -18.84
CA GLU A 272 -13.78 4.41 -18.87
C GLU A 272 -12.70 4.05 -17.85
N ALA A 273 -11.66 4.88 -17.70
CA ALA A 273 -10.65 4.71 -16.65
C ALA A 273 -11.32 4.63 -15.26
N ARG A 274 -12.20 5.58 -14.94
CA ARG A 274 -12.92 5.60 -13.66
C ARG A 274 -13.93 4.47 -13.52
N SER A 275 -14.55 4.03 -14.62
CA SER A 275 -15.47 2.90 -14.61
C SER A 275 -14.77 1.57 -14.34
N LEU A 276 -13.52 1.42 -14.79
CA LEU A 276 -12.66 0.29 -14.43
C LEU A 276 -12.16 0.41 -12.99
N GLY A 277 -11.89 1.64 -12.53
CA GLY A 277 -11.25 1.89 -11.25
C GLY A 277 -9.76 1.54 -11.27
N ALA A 278 -9.05 1.93 -10.20
CA ALA A 278 -7.61 1.65 -10.08
C ALA A 278 -7.32 0.14 -10.00
N GLY A 279 -8.13 -0.63 -9.26
CA GLY A 279 -8.01 -2.10 -9.19
C GLY A 279 -8.27 -2.78 -10.55
N GLY A 280 -9.21 -2.27 -11.34
CA GLY A 280 -9.45 -2.75 -12.70
C GLY A 280 -8.29 -2.47 -13.65
N LEU A 281 -7.64 -1.30 -13.54
CA LEU A 281 -6.44 -0.98 -14.31
C LEU A 281 -5.22 -1.79 -13.88
N LEU A 282 -5.03 -2.04 -12.57
CA LEU A 282 -4.02 -2.98 -12.07
C LEU A 282 -4.24 -4.39 -12.65
N THR A 283 -5.50 -4.86 -12.64
CA THR A 283 -5.87 -6.15 -13.24
C THR A 283 -5.57 -6.18 -14.75
N ALA A 284 -5.89 -5.12 -15.47
CA ALA A 284 -5.57 -5.00 -16.90
C ALA A 284 -4.04 -5.03 -17.13
N THR A 285 -3.28 -4.32 -16.31
CA THR A 285 -1.81 -4.31 -16.36
C THR A 285 -1.22 -5.70 -16.19
N ALA A 286 -1.80 -6.57 -15.36
CA ALA A 286 -1.34 -7.96 -15.25
C ALA A 286 -1.36 -8.70 -16.59
N ARG A 287 -2.26 -8.35 -17.51
CA ARG A 287 -2.41 -9.02 -18.82
C ARG A 287 -1.75 -8.29 -19.99
N HIS A 288 -1.62 -6.96 -19.92
CA HIS A 288 -1.15 -6.12 -21.03
C HIS A 288 0.30 -5.65 -20.82
N PRO A 289 1.30 -6.19 -21.56
CA PRO A 289 2.71 -5.84 -21.37
C PRO A 289 3.01 -4.35 -21.55
N GLY A 290 2.33 -3.67 -22.48
CA GLY A 290 2.50 -2.24 -22.71
C GLY A 290 2.03 -1.32 -21.58
N LEU A 291 1.38 -1.87 -20.55
CA LEU A 291 1.03 -1.13 -19.32
C LEU A 291 2.08 -1.28 -18.22
N TRP A 292 3.17 -2.02 -18.46
CA TRP A 292 4.23 -2.23 -17.48
C TRP A 292 4.85 -0.91 -16.97
N SER A 293 4.98 0.08 -17.84
CA SER A 293 5.50 1.42 -17.52
C SER A 293 4.47 2.38 -16.92
N SER A 294 3.22 1.94 -16.77
CA SER A 294 2.16 2.75 -16.15
C SER A 294 2.31 2.74 -14.62
N PRO A 295 1.73 3.71 -13.89
CA PRO A 295 1.76 3.72 -12.43
C PRO A 295 1.08 2.49 -11.78
N PHE A 296 0.25 1.76 -12.54
CA PHE A 296 -0.34 0.49 -12.07
C PHE A 296 0.64 -0.69 -12.21
N GLY A 297 1.65 -0.57 -13.07
CA GLY A 297 2.76 -1.53 -13.25
C GLY A 297 3.60 -1.67 -11.98
N ASP A 298 3.81 -0.58 -11.26
CA ASP A 298 4.59 -0.54 -10.01
C ASP A 298 4.01 -1.46 -8.92
N LEU A 299 2.72 -1.74 -8.98
CA LEU A 299 2.03 -2.60 -8.02
C LEU A 299 2.10 -4.09 -8.41
N ILE A 300 2.48 -4.44 -9.65
CA ILE A 300 2.49 -5.82 -10.14
C ILE A 300 3.40 -6.75 -9.32
N PRO A 301 4.61 -6.35 -8.90
CA PRO A 301 5.46 -7.22 -8.07
C PRO A 301 4.81 -7.60 -6.74
N VAL A 302 4.24 -6.63 -6.03
CA VAL A 302 3.54 -6.86 -4.75
C VAL A 302 2.25 -7.65 -4.98
N ALA A 303 1.50 -7.32 -6.03
CA ALA A 303 0.30 -8.04 -6.41
C ALA A 303 0.59 -9.51 -6.68
N LEU A 304 1.64 -9.84 -7.43
CA LEU A 304 2.04 -11.22 -7.69
C LEU A 304 2.44 -11.95 -6.40
N ALA A 305 3.26 -11.32 -5.57
CA ALA A 305 3.73 -11.92 -4.32
C ALA A 305 2.56 -12.31 -3.40
N ARG A 306 1.56 -11.42 -3.27
CA ARG A 306 0.38 -11.64 -2.43
C ARG A 306 -0.64 -12.58 -3.08
N ALA A 307 -0.92 -12.41 -4.37
CA ALA A 307 -1.91 -13.23 -5.09
C ALA A 307 -1.49 -14.70 -5.19
N ALA A 308 -0.19 -14.97 -5.27
CA ALA A 308 0.37 -16.31 -5.30
C ALA A 308 0.78 -16.85 -3.93
N ASP A 309 0.63 -16.04 -2.87
CA ASP A 309 1.09 -16.35 -1.51
C ASP A 309 2.57 -16.79 -1.48
N ILE A 310 3.45 -16.08 -2.18
CA ILE A 310 4.89 -16.37 -2.23
C ILE A 310 5.71 -15.28 -1.55
N ASP A 311 6.85 -15.66 -1.00
CA ASP A 311 7.85 -14.73 -0.48
C ASP A 311 8.77 -14.30 -1.64
N LEU A 312 8.31 -13.32 -2.40
CA LEU A 312 9.08 -12.70 -3.48
C LEU A 312 10.01 -11.64 -2.89
N ARG A 313 11.30 -11.70 -3.22
CA ARG A 313 12.34 -10.83 -2.66
C ARG A 313 13.10 -10.13 -3.76
N LEU A 314 13.13 -8.80 -3.73
CA LEU A 314 13.97 -8.01 -4.62
C LEU A 314 15.39 -7.96 -4.07
N VAL A 315 16.34 -8.47 -4.84
CA VAL A 315 17.77 -8.41 -4.51
C VAL A 315 18.39 -7.19 -5.17
N GLY A 316 18.87 -6.25 -4.36
CA GLY A 316 19.66 -5.11 -4.79
C GLY A 316 21.06 -5.12 -4.16
N ASP A 317 21.84 -4.08 -4.44
CA ASP A 317 23.14 -3.91 -3.79
C ASP A 317 22.99 -3.86 -2.27
N ASP A 318 23.68 -4.78 -1.58
CA ASP A 318 23.74 -4.96 -0.12
C ASP A 318 22.42 -5.32 0.59
N ARG A 319 21.26 -5.29 -0.06
CA ARG A 319 19.94 -5.47 0.58
C ARG A 319 19.01 -6.43 -0.15
N VAL A 320 18.16 -7.09 0.62
CA VAL A 320 17.06 -7.92 0.12
C VAL A 320 15.74 -7.34 0.63
N ILE A 321 14.82 -7.00 -0.27
CA ILE A 321 13.54 -6.38 0.07
C ILE A 321 12.43 -7.41 -0.13
N PRO A 322 11.83 -7.96 0.94
CA PRO A 322 10.68 -8.85 0.80
C PRO A 322 9.43 -8.06 0.37
N LEU A 323 8.72 -8.59 -0.62
CA LEU A 323 7.45 -8.03 -1.10
C LEU A 323 6.23 -8.70 -0.44
N ASN A 324 6.41 -9.91 0.10
CA ASN A 324 5.43 -10.60 0.93
C ASN A 324 6.15 -11.58 1.87
N SER A 325 6.71 -11.05 2.97
CA SER A 325 7.51 -11.83 3.94
C SER A 325 6.74 -13.01 4.57
N SER A 326 5.41 -12.94 4.55
CA SER A 326 4.50 -13.96 5.11
C SER A 326 4.12 -15.08 4.13
N GLY A 327 4.61 -15.02 2.87
CA GLY A 327 4.24 -15.95 1.81
C GLY A 327 4.61 -17.40 2.12
N ARG A 328 3.63 -18.31 2.00
CA ARG A 328 3.80 -19.73 2.39
C ARG A 328 4.08 -20.67 1.21
N GLY A 329 3.92 -20.18 -0.02
CA GLY A 329 4.09 -20.93 -1.26
C GLY A 329 5.54 -21.24 -1.61
N GLY A 330 6.50 -20.55 -0.99
CA GLY A 330 7.93 -20.66 -1.24
C GLY A 330 8.58 -19.29 -1.44
N THR A 331 9.91 -19.26 -1.37
CA THR A 331 10.70 -18.02 -1.54
C THR A 331 11.28 -17.97 -2.96
N VAL A 332 11.22 -16.79 -3.58
CA VAL A 332 11.86 -16.49 -4.86
C VAL A 332 12.67 -15.20 -4.73
N HIS A 333 13.97 -15.31 -4.97
CA HIS A 333 14.89 -14.18 -5.17
C HIS A 333 15.01 -13.80 -6.64
#